data_AF-A0A822HIU3-F1
#
_entry.id   AF-A0A822HIU3-F1
#
_cell.length_a   1.000
_cell.length_b   1.000
_cell.length_c   1.000
_cell.angle_alpha   90.00
_cell.angle_beta   90.00
_cell.angle_gamma   90.00
#
_symmetry.space_group_name_H-M   'P 1'
#
loop_
_entity.id
_entity.type
_entity.pdbx_description
1 polymer ?
#
loop_
_entity_poly.entity_id
_entity_poly.type
_entity_poly.pdbx_seq_one_letter_code
_entity_poly.pdbx_strand_id
1 'polypeptide(L)'
;MSDGFLVLAQIHNDDNLNQSSSSCVPSCFFVPRWLPNGERNPFYIQRLKDKLGNRSNASSEIEFNNTQAWLLGKEHDGVKVIIEMIHGTRLDCAISSAALMRQALVQ
;
A
#
# COMPACT_ATOMS: atom_id res chain seq x y z
N MET A 1 -11.35 0.14 8.62
CA MET A 1 -10.61 1.03 7.68
C MET A 1 -9.27 1.32 8.33
N SER A 2 -8.17 1.28 7.58
CA SER A 2 -6.80 1.35 8.11
C SER A 2 -6.44 2.74 8.66
N ASP A 3 -5.53 2.77 9.63
CA ASP A 3 -4.95 4.01 10.18
C ASP A 3 -3.65 4.43 9.47
N GLY A 4 -3.11 3.58 8.59
CA GLY A 4 -1.99 3.89 7.72
C GLY A 4 -1.78 2.83 6.64
N PHE A 5 -0.91 3.13 5.68
CA PHE A 5 -0.61 2.31 4.50
C PHE A 5 0.90 2.27 4.24
N LEU A 6 1.37 1.18 3.63
CA LEU A 6 2.69 1.11 3.01
C LEU A 6 2.55 1.30 1.51
N VAL A 7 3.31 2.23 0.94
CA VAL A 7 3.23 2.60 -0.48
C VAL A 7 4.61 2.63 -1.09
N LEU A 8 4.75 2.06 -2.29
CA LEU A 8 5.96 2.21 -3.09
C LEU A 8 5.82 3.43 -4.00
N ALA A 9 6.79 4.33 -3.96
CA ALA A 9 6.81 5.51 -4.80
C ALA A 9 8.24 5.81 -5.27
N GLN A 10 8.35 6.56 -6.37
CA GLN A 10 9.62 7.04 -6.89
C GLN A 10 9.97 8.37 -6.23
N ILE A 11 11.25 8.54 -5.86
CA ILE A 11 11.78 9.83 -5.40
C ILE A 11 12.23 10.60 -6.63
N HIS A 12 11.70 11.81 -6.81
CA HIS A 12 12.17 12.72 -7.85
C HIS A 12 13.25 13.63 -7.27
N ASN A 13 14.45 13.57 -7.83
CA ASN A 13 15.54 14.49 -7.49
C ASN A 13 15.72 15.46 -8.66
N ASP A 14 15.48 16.76 -8.43
CA ASP A 14 15.56 17.81 -9.44
C ASP A 14 16.98 18.02 -10.02
N ASP A 15 18.01 17.41 -9.41
CA ASP A 15 19.42 17.54 -9.83
C ASP A 15 19.78 16.76 -11.12
N ASN A 16 18.87 16.00 -11.71
CA ASN A 16 19.15 15.13 -12.88
C ASN A 16 18.26 15.42 -14.10
N LEU A 17 18.35 16.64 -14.64
CA LEU A 17 17.75 17.03 -15.93
C LEU A 17 18.30 16.26 -17.16
N ASN A 18 19.28 15.36 -17.01
CA ASN A 18 19.98 14.72 -18.12
C ASN A 18 20.15 13.18 -18.03
N GLN A 19 19.40 12.47 -17.18
CA GLN A 19 19.46 10.99 -17.17
C GLN A 19 18.21 10.37 -17.81
N SER A 20 18.41 9.93 -19.05
CA SER A 20 17.52 9.04 -19.80
C SER A 20 17.09 7.83 -18.97
N SER A 21 15.78 7.69 -18.80
CA SER A 21 15.01 6.44 -18.61
C SER A 21 15.77 5.22 -18.09
N SER A 22 16.39 5.36 -16.92
CA SER A 22 16.82 4.23 -16.10
C SER A 22 15.62 3.76 -15.30
N SER A 23 15.40 2.45 -15.20
CA SER A 23 14.33 1.86 -14.37
C SER A 23 14.50 2.33 -12.92
N CYS A 24 13.81 3.42 -12.58
CA CYS A 24 13.89 4.05 -11.27
C CYS A 24 13.29 3.10 -10.23
N VAL A 25 14.17 2.46 -9.46
CA VAL A 25 13.78 1.53 -8.40
C VAL A 25 13.01 2.30 -7.30
N PRO A 26 11.84 1.82 -6.87
CA PRO A 26 11.01 2.56 -5.92
C PRO A 26 11.54 2.47 -4.50
N SER A 27 11.19 3.48 -3.71
CA SER A 27 11.37 3.52 -2.25
C SER A 27 10.05 3.14 -1.56
N CYS A 28 10.12 2.68 -0.31
CA CYS A 28 8.95 2.34 0.49
C CYS A 28 8.61 3.50 1.44
N PHE A 29 7.33 3.82 1.56
CA PHE A 29 6.86 4.90 2.41
C PHE A 29 5.74 4.43 3.33
N PHE A 30 5.75 4.92 4.56
CA PHE A 30 4.60 4.90 5.46
C PHE A 30 3.73 6.13 5.22
N VAL A 31 2.45 5.91 4.92
CA VAL A 31 1.44 6.95 4.73
C VAL A 31 0.43 6.83 5.87
N PRO A 32 0.43 7.74 6.85
CA PRO A 32 -0.56 7.69 7.92
C PRO A 32 -1.90 8.23 7.40
N ARG A 33 -2.99 7.85 8.05
CA ARG A 33 -4.29 8.48 7.82
C ARG A 33 -4.42 9.82 8.54
N TRP A 34 -3.80 9.93 9.71
CA TRP A 34 -3.79 11.12 10.56
C TRP A 34 -2.37 11.59 10.75
N LEU A 35 -2.14 12.87 10.53
CA LEU A 35 -0.85 13.50 10.75
C LEU A 35 -0.59 13.68 12.26
N PRO A 36 0.67 13.85 12.69
CA PRO A 36 0.99 14.02 14.11
C PRO A 36 0.33 15.26 14.74
N ASN A 37 -0.02 16.25 13.93
CA ASN A 37 -0.77 17.45 14.36
C ASN A 37 -2.28 17.18 14.54
N GLY A 38 -2.76 15.95 14.31
CA GLY A 38 -4.17 15.57 14.42
C GLY A 38 -5.02 15.85 13.18
N GLU A 39 -4.46 16.47 12.15
CA GLU A 39 -5.17 16.69 10.88
C GLU A 39 -5.23 15.41 10.04
N ARG A 40 -6.20 15.35 9.12
CA ARG A 40 -6.23 14.26 8.15
C ARG A 40 -5.14 14.45 7.11
N ASN A 41 -4.40 13.39 6.85
CA ASN A 41 -3.47 13.36 5.73
C ASN A 41 -4.28 13.36 4.42
N PRO A 42 -4.10 14.34 3.53
CA PRO A 42 -4.94 14.45 2.34
C PRO A 42 -4.68 13.29 1.39
N PHE A 43 -5.73 12.58 1.01
CA PHE A 43 -5.77 11.70 -0.17
C PHE A 43 -7.23 11.61 -0.62
N TYR A 44 -7.44 11.37 -1.91
CA TYR A 44 -8.76 11.39 -2.52
C TYR A 44 -9.24 9.97 -2.78
N ILE A 45 -10.45 9.64 -2.33
CA ILE A 45 -11.11 8.39 -2.69
C ILE A 45 -11.92 8.65 -3.96
N GLN A 46 -11.49 8.04 -5.06
CA GLN A 46 -12.15 8.21 -6.35
C GLN A 46 -13.45 7.42 -6.42
N ARG A 47 -13.40 6.14 -6.06
CA ARG A 47 -14.58 5.27 -5.96
C ARG A 47 -14.31 4.02 -5.13
N LEU A 48 -15.39 3.36 -4.70
CA LEU A 48 -15.35 1.98 -4.22
C LEU A 48 -15.41 1.00 -5.41
N LYS A 49 -14.75 -0.14 -5.26
CA LYS A 49 -14.80 -1.22 -6.25
C LYS A 49 -16.16 -1.90 -6.20
N ASP A 50 -16.79 -2.12 -7.35
CA ASP A 50 -17.86 -3.12 -7.47
C ASP A 50 -17.21 -4.50 -7.58
N LYS A 51 -17.50 -5.38 -6.63
CA LYS A 51 -16.77 -6.64 -6.43
C LYS A 51 -17.69 -7.83 -6.52
N LEU A 52 -17.19 -8.88 -7.17
CA LEU A 52 -17.79 -10.21 -7.21
C LEU A 52 -17.93 -10.82 -5.81
N GLY A 53 -16.90 -10.69 -4.97
CA GLY A 53 -16.85 -11.21 -3.60
C GLY A 53 -16.16 -10.25 -2.63
N ASN A 54 -15.95 -10.66 -1.37
CA ASN A 54 -15.37 -9.81 -0.33
C ASN A 54 -16.07 -8.44 -0.22
N ARG A 55 -17.40 -8.40 -0.44
CA ARG A 55 -18.19 -7.17 -0.63
C ARG A 55 -18.24 -6.28 0.63
N SER A 56 -18.10 -6.89 1.81
CA SER A 56 -18.04 -6.18 3.09
C SER A 56 -16.75 -5.36 3.28
N ASN A 57 -15.69 -5.65 2.53
CA ASN A 57 -14.45 -4.88 2.61
C ASN A 57 -14.55 -3.57 1.80
N ALA A 58 -14.12 -2.43 2.34
CA ALA A 58 -14.22 -1.13 1.65
C ALA A 58 -13.02 -0.87 0.71
N SER A 59 -12.87 -1.71 -0.33
CA SER A 59 -11.79 -1.58 -1.32
C SER A 59 -12.06 -0.38 -2.24
N SER A 60 -11.09 0.53 -2.34
CA SER A 60 -11.22 1.79 -3.09
C SER A 60 -10.09 2.01 -4.09
N GLU A 61 -10.34 2.89 -5.06
CA GLU A 61 -9.31 3.57 -5.84
C GLU A 61 -9.01 4.90 -5.14
N ILE A 62 -7.72 5.18 -4.92
CA ILE A 62 -7.26 6.39 -4.24
C ILE A 62 -6.26 7.15 -5.09
N GLU A 63 -6.22 8.47 -4.90
CA GLU A 63 -5.24 9.36 -5.49
C GLU A 63 -4.48 10.09 -4.38
N PHE A 64 -3.15 10.07 -4.46
CA PHE A 64 -2.28 10.82 -3.59
C PHE A 64 -1.97 12.16 -4.23
N ASN A 65 -2.35 13.24 -3.55
CA ASN A 65 -2.08 14.60 -3.98
C ASN A 65 -1.81 15.44 -2.73
N ASN A 66 -0.57 15.94 -2.63
CA ASN A 66 -0.02 16.56 -1.42
C ASN A 66 -0.12 15.68 -0.16
N THR A 67 -0.15 14.35 -0.33
CA THR A 67 -0.18 13.37 0.77
C THR A 67 1.20 13.25 1.41
N GLN A 68 1.27 13.46 2.73
CA GLN A 68 2.52 13.28 3.46
C GLN A 68 2.84 11.79 3.65
N ALA A 69 4.09 11.43 3.45
CA ALA A 69 4.58 10.08 3.65
C ALA A 69 6.00 10.13 4.24
N TRP A 70 6.37 9.12 5.03
CA TRP A 70 7.72 8.99 5.56
C TRP A 70 8.44 7.83 4.90
N LEU A 71 9.67 8.07 4.45
CA LEU A 71 10.54 7.03 3.90
C LEU A 71 10.77 5.95 4.97
N LEU A 72 10.57 4.69 4.58
CA LEU A 72 10.92 3.52 5.36
C LEU A 72 12.10 2.81 4.70
N GLY A 73 13.16 2.62 5.49
CA GLY A 73 14.40 2.04 5.01
C GLY A 73 15.21 3.01 4.15
N LYS A 74 15.94 2.47 3.17
CA LYS A 74 16.81 3.25 2.28
C LYS A 74 16.08 3.62 1.00
N GLU A 75 16.46 4.76 0.42
CA GLU A 75 16.03 5.12 -0.93
C GLU A 75 16.36 3.98 -1.90
N HIS A 76 15.46 3.72 -2.84
CA HIS A 76 15.59 2.71 -3.89
C HIS A 76 15.64 1.25 -3.40
N ASP A 77 15.45 0.97 -2.10
CA ASP A 77 15.36 -0.39 -1.55
C ASP A 77 13.90 -0.78 -1.22
N GLY A 78 12.91 -0.06 -1.74
CA GLY A 78 11.52 -0.15 -1.29
C GLY A 78 10.91 -1.55 -1.36
N VAL A 79 11.22 -2.31 -2.43
CA VAL A 79 10.75 -3.69 -2.58
C VAL A 79 11.31 -4.60 -1.48
N LYS A 80 12.59 -4.43 -1.10
CA LYS A 80 13.20 -5.22 -0.02
C LYS A 80 12.58 -4.86 1.33
N VAL A 81 12.26 -3.58 1.56
CA VAL A 81 11.65 -3.11 2.80
C VAL A 81 10.25 -3.69 2.99
N ILE A 82 9.42 -3.69 1.95
CA ILE A 82 8.02 -4.11 2.06
C ILE A 82 7.82 -5.64 2.03
N ILE A 83 8.85 -6.41 1.63
CA ILE A 83 8.72 -7.85 1.37
C ILE A 83 8.32 -8.66 2.61
N GLU A 84 8.75 -8.23 3.78
CA GLU A 84 8.44 -8.91 5.04
C GLU A 84 6.92 -8.87 5.33
N MET A 85 6.30 -7.70 5.16
CA MET A 85 4.84 -7.57 5.24
C MET A 85 4.14 -8.43 4.17
N ILE A 86 4.66 -8.45 2.93
CA ILE A 86 4.10 -9.27 1.86
C ILE A 86 4.11 -10.76 2.23
N HIS A 87 5.18 -11.27 2.85
CA HIS A 87 5.23 -12.66 3.31
C HIS A 87 4.13 -12.97 4.32
N GLY A 88 3.88 -12.08 5.28
CA GLY A 88 2.76 -12.21 6.22
C GLY A 88 1.40 -12.29 5.51
N THR A 89 1.13 -11.37 4.59
CA THR A 89 -0.14 -11.38 3.84
C THR A 89 -0.34 -12.63 2.98
N ARG A 90 0.74 -13.21 2.43
CA ARG A 90 0.65 -14.47 1.67
C ARG A 90 0.29 -15.65 2.56
N LEU A 91 0.86 -15.69 3.76
CA LEU A 91 0.51 -16.70 4.75
C LEU A 91 -0.96 -16.59 5.14
N ASP A 92 -1.45 -15.38 5.41
CA ASP A 92 -2.86 -15.13 5.74
C ASP A 92 -3.81 -15.58 4.63
N CYS A 93 -3.44 -15.33 3.35
CA CYS A 93 -4.21 -15.79 2.20
C CYS A 93 -4.30 -17.33 2.14
N ALA A 94 -3.20 -18.03 2.41
CA ALA A 94 -3.17 -19.50 2.42
C ALA A 94 -4.04 -20.07 3.54
N ILE A 95 -3.90 -19.52 4.76
CA ILE A 95 -4.69 -19.92 5.94
C ILE A 95 -6.18 -19.64 5.68
N SER A 96 -6.51 -18.45 5.18
CA SER A 96 -7.90 -18.05 4.91
C SER A 96 -8.55 -18.95 3.86
N SER A 97 -7.80 -19.30 2.80
CA SER A 97 -8.30 -20.21 1.76
C SER A 97 -8.60 -21.61 2.33
N ALA A 98 -7.70 -22.15 3.15
CA ALA A 98 -7.91 -23.44 3.81
C ALA A 98 -9.11 -23.42 4.78
N ALA A 99 -9.25 -22.33 5.55
CA ALA A 99 -10.38 -22.14 6.46
C ALA A 99 -11.71 -22.09 5.70
N LEU A 100 -11.78 -21.36 4.59
CA LEU A 100 -12.98 -21.27 3.75
C LEU A 100 -13.34 -22.61 3.11
N MET A 101 -12.36 -23.38 2.62
CA MET A 101 -12.61 -24.74 2.10
C MET A 101 -13.18 -25.66 3.19
N ARG A 102 -12.63 -25.60 4.41
CA ARG A 102 -13.15 -26.37 5.55
C ARG A 102 -14.56 -25.92 5.89
N GLN A 103 -14.81 -24.62 5.96
CA GLN A 103 -16.12 -24.06 6.26
C GLN A 103 -17.18 -24.56 5.28
N ALA A 104 -16.89 -24.53 3.98
CA ALA A 104 -17.79 -25.01 2.93
C ALA A 104 -18.09 -26.52 2.99
N LEU A 105 -17.22 -27.32 3.61
CA LEU A 105 -17.44 -28.76 3.78
C LEU A 105 -18.31 -29.10 4.99
N VAL A 106 -18.23 -28.30 6.07
CA VAL A 106 -18.81 -28.66 7.39
C VAL A 106 -19.96 -27.76 7.83
N GLN A 107 -20.26 -26.70 7.09
CA GLN A 107 -21.41 -25.80 7.30
C GLN A 107 -22.38 -25.92 6.14
#